data_AF-A0A7X9AGY5-F1
#
_entry.id   AF-A0A7X9AGY5-F1
#
_cell.length_a   1.000
_cell.length_b   1.000
_cell.length_c   1.000
_cell.angle_alpha   90.00
_cell.angle_beta   90.00
_cell.angle_gamma   90.00
#
_symmetry.space_group_name_H-M   'P 1'
#
loop_
_entity.id
_entity.type
_entity.pdbx_description
1 polymer ?
#
loop_
_entity_poly.entity_id
_entity_poly.type
_entity_poly.pdbx_seq_one_letter_code
_entity_poly.pdbx_strand_id
1 'polypeptide(L)'
;TSKEKTGIELKGICARNPYNGQEIPIFVADYVLANYGFGAIMAVPAHDQRDWDFAKKFGLKIIPVLDNGDISKQAQIGDGLHINSEYLNGLNKEDAIKVALEHGADFARSAKQYKMRDWAFSRQMYWGEPIPLVYCEKCGWVPVPDNELPLMQPYLTDFSPTTDGEGPLARATDWVNTICPKCGDHAKRETDTMPGWAGSSWYFLRYLDPDNNDEFCNREQMEKWMPIDHYNGPMEHVTRHMMYSRFWYKALYDIGLVPSVEPYKKRTLNGLMMGSDGRKMSKSLGNLVPSSEVVNRAGADACRMTVLFLGPYDSNVNWSEDTLRGVERFLKRVENMPVSDIKPNDEQERLMNQLIKDVAERIENMQFNTAISAMMEYINQFVGEMPRDCFEVLLQCLNPFAPHLAEEMWEKLGHSEMLVLHPWPDVDESKLERKSQNISVSVNGKHRGIIQVDVNATKDEITDAAKIVAEKFLTGEIIKTIFVPGKLINFLIKG
;
A
#
# COMPACT_ATOMS: atom_id res chain seq x y z
N THR A 1 -13.65 20.35 -11.83
CA THR A 1 -13.73 20.74 -13.25
C THR A 1 -15.00 21.53 -13.46
N SER A 2 -14.87 22.85 -13.42
CA SER A 2 -15.90 23.88 -13.59
C SER A 2 -16.28 24.08 -15.07
N LYS A 3 -16.65 22.99 -15.75
CA LYS A 3 -17.15 23.11 -17.13
C LYS A 3 -18.59 23.62 -17.04
N GLU A 4 -18.87 24.71 -17.74
CA GLU A 4 -20.22 25.28 -17.82
C GLU A 4 -21.20 24.21 -18.35
N LYS A 5 -22.32 24.01 -17.66
CA LYS A 5 -23.31 22.98 -18.03
C LYS A 5 -24.00 23.33 -19.34
N THR A 6 -24.15 22.38 -20.26
CA THR A 6 -24.88 22.59 -21.52
C THR A 6 -26.02 21.58 -21.66
N GLY A 7 -27.08 21.98 -22.34
CA GLY A 7 -28.23 21.11 -22.60
C GLY A 7 -29.24 21.75 -23.54
N ILE A 8 -30.08 20.90 -24.14
CA ILE A 8 -31.14 21.29 -25.07
C ILE A 8 -32.44 20.62 -24.61
N GLU A 9 -33.50 21.42 -24.50
CA GLU A 9 -34.86 20.92 -24.25
C GLU A 9 -35.42 20.25 -25.50
N LEU A 10 -36.00 19.07 -25.35
CA LEU A 10 -36.74 18.39 -26.42
C LEU A 10 -38.15 18.98 -26.54
N LYS A 11 -38.27 20.09 -27.26
CA LYS A 11 -39.57 20.77 -27.44
C LYS A 11 -40.63 19.83 -28.00
N GLY A 12 -41.82 19.87 -27.40
CA GLY A 12 -42.95 19.02 -27.79
C GLY A 12 -42.93 17.61 -27.19
N ILE A 13 -41.92 17.28 -26.36
CA ILE A 13 -41.81 16.01 -25.66
C ILE A 13 -41.70 16.28 -24.16
N CYS A 14 -42.66 15.76 -23.40
CA CYS A 14 -42.67 15.80 -21.93
C CYS A 14 -42.69 14.37 -21.37
N ALA A 15 -42.12 14.17 -20.18
CA ALA A 15 -42.34 12.97 -19.40
C ALA A 15 -43.43 13.22 -18.36
N ARG A 16 -44.14 12.16 -17.95
CA ARG A 16 -45.10 12.24 -16.85
C ARG A 16 -44.47 11.62 -15.60
N ASN A 17 -44.40 12.36 -14.51
CA ASN A 17 -43.94 11.82 -13.24
C ASN A 17 -44.96 10.79 -12.73
N PRO A 18 -44.60 9.50 -12.56
CA PRO A 18 -45.56 8.46 -12.22
C PRO A 18 -46.12 8.59 -10.79
N TYR A 19 -45.45 9.33 -9.91
CA TYR A 19 -45.88 9.50 -8.51
C TYR A 19 -46.95 10.57 -8.31
N ASN A 20 -46.96 11.64 -9.11
CA ASN A 20 -47.91 12.76 -8.95
C ASN A 20 -48.63 13.15 -10.25
N GLY A 21 -48.32 12.47 -11.36
CA GLY A 21 -48.93 12.66 -12.67
C GLY A 21 -48.54 13.96 -13.39
N GLN A 22 -47.66 14.80 -12.83
CA GLN A 22 -47.26 16.07 -13.44
C GLN A 22 -46.39 15.86 -14.69
N GLU A 23 -46.61 16.69 -15.71
CA GLU A 23 -45.74 16.75 -16.88
C GLU A 23 -44.45 17.52 -16.54
N ILE A 24 -43.31 16.95 -16.93
CA ILE A 24 -41.97 17.48 -16.72
C ILE A 24 -41.23 17.55 -18.06
N PRO A 25 -40.45 18.62 -18.31
CA PRO A 25 -39.70 18.76 -19.56
C PRO A 25 -38.55 17.75 -19.63
N ILE A 26 -38.17 17.35 -20.85
CA ILE A 26 -37.04 16.45 -21.09
C ILE A 26 -35.88 17.23 -21.70
N PHE A 27 -34.69 17.07 -21.13
CA PHE A 27 -33.46 17.68 -21.61
C PHE A 27 -32.43 16.62 -22.00
N VAL A 28 -31.68 16.91 -23.06
CA VAL A 28 -30.41 16.25 -23.35
C VAL A 28 -29.30 17.13 -22.80
N ALA A 29 -28.54 16.63 -21.83
CA ALA A 29 -27.55 17.42 -21.09
C ALA A 29 -26.19 16.71 -21.01
N ASP A 30 -25.11 17.48 -21.08
CA ASP A 30 -23.73 16.99 -21.15
C ASP A 30 -23.23 16.27 -19.88
N TYR A 31 -23.81 16.58 -18.73
CA TYR A 31 -23.41 16.01 -17.45
C TYR A 31 -24.08 14.67 -17.14
N VAL A 32 -25.02 14.24 -17.98
CA VAL A 32 -25.67 12.93 -17.89
C VAL A 32 -24.83 11.95 -18.70
N LEU A 33 -24.18 11.02 -18.00
CA LEU A 33 -23.35 10.01 -18.65
C LEU A 33 -24.24 8.92 -19.25
N ALA A 34 -24.15 8.71 -20.56
CA ALA A 34 -24.88 7.66 -21.27
C ALA A 34 -24.67 6.26 -20.63
N ASN A 35 -23.48 6.02 -20.10
CA ASN A 35 -23.07 4.74 -19.52
C ASN A 35 -23.23 4.70 -17.98
N TYR A 36 -24.06 5.57 -17.39
CA TYR A 36 -24.39 5.54 -15.96
C TYR A 36 -25.90 5.35 -15.76
N GLY A 37 -26.29 4.36 -14.97
CA GLY A 37 -27.69 3.96 -14.84
C GLY A 37 -28.24 3.49 -16.19
N PHE A 38 -29.30 4.14 -16.66
CA PHE A 38 -29.93 3.88 -17.97
C PHE A 38 -29.65 5.00 -19.00
N GLY A 39 -28.60 5.79 -18.79
CA GLY A 39 -28.29 6.95 -19.64
C GLY A 39 -29.25 8.13 -19.48
N ALA A 40 -30.17 8.04 -18.51
CA ALA A 40 -31.11 9.07 -18.11
C ALA A 40 -31.15 9.18 -16.58
N ILE A 41 -31.39 10.38 -16.07
CA ILE A 41 -31.58 10.66 -14.64
C ILE A 41 -32.87 11.45 -14.43
N MET A 42 -33.48 11.31 -13.26
CA MET A 42 -34.45 12.29 -12.77
C MET A 42 -33.68 13.42 -12.10
N ALA A 43 -33.87 14.66 -12.55
CA ALA A 43 -33.24 15.80 -11.93
C ALA A 43 -34.02 16.23 -10.67
N VAL A 44 -33.34 16.39 -9.53
CA VAL A 44 -33.94 16.89 -8.29
C VAL A 44 -33.16 18.13 -7.81
N PRO A 45 -33.37 19.31 -8.46
CA PRO A 45 -32.51 20.47 -8.27
C PRO A 45 -32.41 20.99 -6.84
N ALA A 46 -33.42 20.76 -6.00
CA ALA A 46 -33.34 21.19 -4.60
C ALA A 46 -32.31 20.39 -3.78
N HIS A 47 -31.93 19.18 -4.21
CA HIS A 47 -31.16 18.23 -3.41
C HIS A 47 -29.96 17.57 -4.14
N ASP A 48 -29.72 17.88 -5.42
CA ASP A 48 -28.46 17.57 -6.14
C ASP A 48 -27.86 18.87 -6.72
N GLN A 49 -26.59 19.14 -6.40
CA GLN A 49 -25.93 20.39 -6.80
C GLN A 49 -25.79 20.53 -8.33
N ARG A 50 -25.56 19.44 -9.07
CA ARG A 50 -25.42 19.48 -10.53
C ARG A 50 -26.75 19.83 -11.19
N ASP A 51 -27.84 19.28 -10.65
CA ASP A 51 -29.19 19.57 -11.10
C ASP A 51 -29.60 20.99 -10.74
N TRP A 52 -29.18 21.50 -9.57
CA TRP A 52 -29.37 22.89 -9.16
C TRP A 52 -28.69 23.87 -10.11
N ASP A 53 -27.41 23.65 -10.41
CA ASP A 53 -26.64 24.49 -11.32
C ASP A 53 -27.29 24.51 -12.72
N PHE A 54 -27.75 23.35 -13.19
CA PHE A 54 -28.47 23.22 -14.46
C PHE A 54 -29.81 23.95 -14.42
N ALA A 55 -30.64 23.71 -13.40
CA ALA A 55 -31.95 24.33 -13.27
C ALA A 55 -31.84 25.86 -13.19
N LYS A 56 -30.87 26.41 -12.44
CA LYS A 56 -30.62 27.86 -12.39
C LYS A 56 -30.25 28.43 -13.75
N LYS A 57 -29.37 27.74 -14.50
CA LYS A 57 -28.93 28.19 -15.83
C LYS A 57 -30.08 28.21 -16.84
N PHE A 58 -30.93 27.19 -16.84
CA PHE A 58 -32.01 27.03 -17.81
C PHE A 58 -33.37 27.55 -17.31
N GLY A 59 -33.41 28.21 -16.14
CA GLY A 59 -34.63 28.79 -15.59
C GLY A 59 -35.69 27.76 -15.19
N LEU A 60 -35.28 26.55 -14.81
CA LEU A 60 -36.18 25.47 -14.42
C LEU A 60 -36.64 25.62 -12.96
N LYS A 61 -37.82 25.06 -12.66
CA LYS A 61 -38.40 25.09 -11.33
C LYS A 61 -37.58 24.27 -10.34
N ILE A 62 -37.29 24.85 -9.18
CA ILE A 62 -36.60 24.19 -8.07
C ILE A 62 -37.63 24.01 -6.94
N ILE A 63 -37.98 22.77 -6.63
CA ILE A 63 -39.00 22.42 -5.62
C ILE A 63 -38.32 21.71 -4.45
N PRO A 64 -38.34 22.26 -3.23
CA PRO A 64 -37.82 21.58 -2.05
C PRO A 64 -38.78 20.46 -1.64
N VAL A 65 -38.25 19.25 -1.46
CA VAL A 65 -39.00 18.08 -0.97
C VAL A 65 -38.49 17.58 0.38
N LEU A 66 -37.43 18.19 0.92
CA LEU A 66 -36.94 17.99 2.28
C LEU A 66 -36.89 19.33 3.02
N ASP A 67 -37.29 19.35 4.28
CA ASP A 67 -37.14 20.50 5.17
C ASP A 67 -35.72 20.52 5.75
N ASN A 68 -34.76 21.03 4.97
CA ASN A 68 -33.33 20.94 5.31
C ASN A 68 -32.49 22.17 4.93
N GLY A 69 -33.11 23.30 4.59
CA GLY A 69 -32.40 24.57 4.42
C GLY A 69 -32.87 25.45 3.26
N ASP A 70 -32.03 26.45 2.93
CA ASP A 70 -32.33 27.51 1.96
C ASP A 70 -31.84 27.15 0.54
N ILE A 71 -32.77 26.66 -0.28
CA ILE A 71 -32.52 26.28 -1.69
C ILE A 71 -32.22 27.46 -2.62
N SER A 72 -32.36 28.72 -2.16
CA SER A 72 -32.10 29.90 -3.00
C SER A 72 -30.61 30.07 -3.32
N LYS A 73 -29.73 29.57 -2.44
CA LYS A 73 -28.27 29.72 -2.50
C LYS A 73 -27.56 28.53 -3.15
N GLN A 74 -27.99 27.32 -2.82
CA GLN A 74 -27.38 26.06 -3.29
C GLN A 74 -28.33 24.87 -3.06
N ALA A 75 -28.00 23.70 -3.61
CA ALA A 75 -28.73 22.47 -3.31
C ALA A 75 -28.54 22.05 -1.84
N GLN A 76 -29.59 21.52 -1.22
CA GLN A 76 -29.58 21.03 0.14
C GLN A 76 -29.47 19.49 0.14
N ILE A 77 -28.23 18.99 0.25
CA ILE A 77 -27.88 17.57 0.09
C ILE A 77 -28.08 16.77 1.40
N GLY A 78 -28.20 17.46 2.53
CA GLY A 78 -28.42 16.86 3.85
C GLY A 78 -29.78 16.18 3.97
N ASP A 79 -29.99 15.48 5.09
CA ASP A 79 -31.28 14.83 5.37
C ASP A 79 -32.29 15.81 6.02
N GLY A 80 -33.57 15.47 5.97
CA GLY A 80 -34.67 16.25 6.54
C GLY A 80 -36.00 15.50 6.46
N LEU A 81 -37.03 16.02 7.11
CA LEU A 81 -38.37 15.47 6.94
C LEU A 81 -38.90 15.80 5.55
N HIS A 82 -39.59 14.86 4.92
CA HIS A 82 -40.19 15.09 3.62
C HIS A 82 -41.30 16.15 3.72
N ILE A 83 -41.30 17.08 2.78
CA ILE A 83 -42.29 18.12 2.59
C ILE A 83 -42.69 18.16 1.12
N ASN A 84 -43.83 18.77 0.80
CA ASN A 84 -44.34 18.88 -0.59
C ASN A 84 -44.40 17.53 -1.34
N SER A 85 -44.57 16.42 -0.61
CA SER A 85 -44.47 15.03 -1.10
C SER A 85 -45.66 14.18 -0.67
N GLU A 86 -46.83 14.81 -0.47
CA GLU A 86 -48.13 14.17 -0.17
C GLU A 86 -48.06 13.11 0.94
N TYR A 87 -48.24 11.83 0.59
CA TYR A 87 -48.26 10.70 1.51
C TYR A 87 -46.90 10.41 2.16
N LEU A 88 -45.82 11.04 1.70
CA LEU A 88 -44.50 10.98 2.30
C LEU A 88 -44.25 12.09 3.33
N ASN A 89 -45.12 13.11 3.42
CA ASN A 89 -44.89 14.26 4.28
C ASN A 89 -44.70 13.87 5.74
N GLY A 90 -43.68 14.46 6.39
CA GLY A 90 -43.34 14.18 7.79
C GLY A 90 -42.53 12.89 8.01
N LEU A 91 -42.31 12.08 6.98
CA LEU A 91 -41.42 10.91 7.07
C LEU A 91 -39.95 11.33 6.96
N ASN A 92 -39.09 10.61 7.69
CA ASN A 92 -37.65 10.65 7.45
C ASN A 92 -37.31 9.94 6.13
N LYS A 93 -36.07 10.09 5.65
CA LYS A 93 -35.64 9.53 4.37
C LYS A 93 -35.68 8.02 4.27
N GLU A 94 -35.32 7.30 5.33
CA GLU A 94 -35.32 5.84 5.28
C GLU A 94 -36.75 5.28 5.11
N ASP A 95 -37.70 5.81 5.88
CA ASP A 95 -39.09 5.39 5.83
C ASP A 95 -39.78 5.86 4.54
N ALA A 96 -39.48 7.08 4.08
CA ALA A 96 -40.00 7.59 2.82
C ALA A 96 -39.55 6.74 1.62
N ILE A 97 -38.30 6.27 1.60
CA ILE A 97 -37.82 5.36 0.54
C ILE A 97 -38.61 4.05 0.53
N LYS A 98 -38.90 3.46 1.70
CA LYS A 98 -39.70 2.22 1.79
C LYS A 98 -41.10 2.43 1.24
N VAL A 99 -41.79 3.47 1.70
CA VAL A 99 -43.17 3.79 1.27
C VAL A 99 -43.22 4.13 -0.23
N ALA A 100 -42.24 4.88 -0.75
CA ALA A 100 -42.16 5.20 -2.18
C ALA A 100 -41.88 3.99 -3.08
N LEU A 101 -41.11 3.00 -2.59
CA LEU A 101 -40.88 1.74 -3.30
C LEU A 101 -42.12 0.85 -3.32
N GLU A 102 -42.86 0.79 -2.21
CA GLU A 102 -44.13 0.06 -2.13
C GLU A 102 -45.19 0.68 -3.06
N HIS A 103 -45.34 2.01 -3.02
CA HIS A 103 -46.27 2.72 -3.90
C HIS A 103 -45.88 2.61 -5.38
N GLY A 104 -44.57 2.50 -5.66
CA GLY A 104 -44.04 2.39 -7.01
C GLY A 104 -44.01 0.99 -7.61
N ALA A 105 -44.45 -0.05 -6.88
CA ALA A 105 -44.22 -1.45 -7.25
C ALA A 105 -44.74 -1.85 -8.63
N ASP A 106 -45.81 -1.21 -9.11
CA ASP A 106 -46.43 -1.53 -10.41
C ASP A 106 -45.75 -0.85 -11.61
N PHE A 107 -44.91 0.19 -11.39
CA PHE A 107 -44.28 0.97 -12.46
C PHE A 107 -42.77 1.20 -12.29
N ALA A 108 -42.20 0.79 -11.16
CA ALA A 108 -40.79 0.90 -10.85
C ALA A 108 -40.28 -0.36 -10.14
N ARG A 109 -38.97 -0.58 -10.23
CA ARG A 109 -38.28 -1.65 -9.50
C ARG A 109 -36.98 -1.12 -8.92
N SER A 110 -36.57 -1.67 -7.78
CA SER A 110 -35.24 -1.40 -7.24
C SER A 110 -34.17 -1.97 -8.17
N ALA A 111 -33.06 -1.23 -8.31
CA ALA A 111 -31.91 -1.66 -9.09
C ALA A 111 -30.64 -1.37 -8.31
N LYS A 112 -29.73 -2.34 -8.24
CA LYS A 112 -28.38 -2.14 -7.72
C LYS A 112 -27.47 -1.77 -8.87
N GLN A 113 -26.78 -0.65 -8.74
CA GLN A 113 -25.86 -0.13 -9.74
C GLN A 113 -24.46 -0.08 -9.15
N TYR A 114 -23.47 -0.49 -9.94
CA TYR A 114 -22.07 -0.42 -9.56
C TYR A 114 -21.38 0.68 -10.35
N LYS A 115 -20.52 1.45 -9.67
CA LYS A 115 -19.63 2.40 -10.36
C LYS A 115 -18.58 1.66 -11.21
N MET A 116 -18.25 0.42 -10.81
CA MET A 116 -17.36 -0.46 -11.55
C MET A 116 -18.00 -0.84 -12.89
N ARG A 117 -17.17 -0.85 -13.94
CA ARG A 117 -17.57 -1.24 -15.29
C ARG A 117 -16.84 -2.52 -15.66
N ASP A 118 -17.34 -3.18 -16.68
CA ASP A 118 -16.62 -4.28 -17.31
C ASP A 118 -15.24 -3.81 -17.80
N TRP A 119 -14.30 -4.74 -17.78
CA TRP A 119 -12.94 -4.46 -18.17
C TRP A 119 -12.83 -4.50 -19.69
N ALA A 120 -12.66 -3.33 -20.31
CA ALA A 120 -12.25 -3.21 -21.71
C ALA A 120 -10.87 -3.90 -21.88
N PHE A 121 -10.90 -5.11 -22.41
CA PHE A 121 -9.76 -6.02 -22.41
C PHE A 121 -8.87 -5.80 -23.64
N SER A 122 -9.44 -5.71 -24.83
CA SER A 122 -8.72 -5.66 -26.11
C SER A 122 -7.90 -4.36 -26.31
N ARG A 123 -6.77 -4.46 -27.01
CA ARG A 123 -5.87 -3.35 -27.34
C ARG A 123 -5.48 -3.39 -28.81
N GLN A 124 -5.63 -2.25 -29.49
CA GLN A 124 -5.18 -2.03 -30.86
C GLN A 124 -3.67 -1.75 -30.92
N MET A 125 -2.88 -2.63 -30.33
CA MET A 125 -1.43 -2.48 -30.18
C MET A 125 -0.73 -3.70 -30.75
N TYR A 126 0.50 -3.52 -31.24
CA TYR A 126 1.32 -4.66 -31.62
C TYR A 126 1.81 -5.41 -30.37
N TRP A 127 2.43 -4.74 -29.41
CA TRP A 127 3.11 -5.43 -28.31
C TRP A 127 2.14 -5.90 -27.21
N GLY A 128 1.63 -7.13 -27.36
CA GLY A 128 0.76 -7.83 -26.41
C GLY A 128 0.41 -9.23 -26.93
N GLU A 129 -0.17 -10.06 -26.07
CA GLU A 129 -0.54 -11.44 -26.41
C GLU A 129 -1.74 -11.43 -27.38
N PRO A 130 -1.70 -12.13 -28.53
CA PRO A 130 -2.86 -12.25 -29.41
C PRO A 130 -4.07 -12.86 -28.70
N ILE A 131 -5.26 -12.31 -28.92
CA ILE A 131 -6.49 -12.90 -28.40
C ILE A 131 -6.79 -14.17 -29.25
N PRO A 132 -6.93 -15.36 -28.65
CA PRO A 132 -7.08 -16.63 -29.38
C PRO A 132 -8.51 -16.83 -29.89
N LEU A 133 -8.99 -15.90 -30.73
CA LEU A 133 -10.30 -15.91 -31.36
C LEU A 133 -10.17 -15.72 -32.88
N VAL A 134 -11.08 -16.34 -33.63
CA VAL A 134 -11.27 -16.09 -35.06
C VAL A 134 -12.73 -15.70 -35.32
N TYR A 135 -12.94 -14.74 -36.23
CA TYR A 135 -14.25 -14.35 -36.71
C TYR A 135 -14.55 -15.02 -38.04
N CYS A 136 -15.66 -15.76 -38.10
CA CYS A 136 -16.20 -16.37 -39.31
C CYS A 136 -17.58 -15.78 -39.60
N GLU A 137 -17.85 -15.36 -40.83
CA GLU A 137 -19.14 -14.74 -41.18
C GLU A 137 -20.35 -15.65 -40.93
N LYS A 138 -20.17 -16.98 -41.01
CA LYS A 138 -21.23 -17.95 -40.75
C LYS A 138 -21.38 -18.33 -39.27
N CYS A 139 -20.29 -18.32 -38.51
CA CYS A 139 -20.25 -18.86 -37.15
C CYS A 139 -20.11 -17.81 -36.05
N GLY A 140 -19.76 -16.57 -36.39
CA GLY A 140 -19.37 -15.53 -35.45
C GLY A 140 -17.95 -15.75 -34.91
N TRP A 141 -17.74 -15.34 -33.66
CA TRP A 141 -16.49 -15.55 -32.94
C TRP A 141 -16.33 -17.00 -32.48
N VAL A 142 -15.20 -17.61 -32.80
CA VAL A 142 -14.86 -18.99 -32.48
C VAL A 142 -13.48 -19.01 -31.82
N PRO A 143 -13.29 -19.73 -30.69
CA PRO A 143 -11.98 -19.87 -30.07
C PRO A 143 -11.02 -20.68 -30.96
N VAL A 144 -9.75 -20.31 -30.91
CA VAL A 144 -8.66 -21.13 -31.44
C VAL A 144 -8.59 -22.43 -30.62
N PRO A 145 -8.47 -23.62 -31.25
CA PRO A 145 -8.35 -24.89 -30.54
C PRO A 145 -7.13 -24.97 -29.61
N ASP A 146 -7.24 -25.68 -28.49
CA ASP A 146 -6.16 -25.82 -27.50
C ASP A 146 -4.86 -26.38 -28.09
N ASN A 147 -4.95 -27.29 -29.06
CA ASN A 147 -3.80 -27.87 -29.75
C ASN A 147 -3.14 -26.95 -30.78
N GLU A 148 -3.72 -25.78 -31.05
CA GLU A 148 -3.14 -24.71 -31.87
C GLU A 148 -2.57 -23.56 -31.02
N LEU A 149 -2.65 -23.66 -29.69
CA LEU A 149 -2.03 -22.72 -28.77
C LEU A 149 -0.54 -23.07 -28.54
N PRO A 150 0.30 -22.07 -28.23
CA PRO A 150 -0.01 -20.63 -28.17
C PRO A 150 -0.17 -20.01 -29.56
N LEU A 151 -1.13 -19.08 -29.69
CA LEU A 151 -1.25 -18.26 -30.90
C LEU A 151 -0.09 -17.25 -30.95
N MET A 152 0.97 -17.60 -31.68
CA MET A 152 2.16 -16.77 -31.77
C MET A 152 1.90 -15.50 -32.59
N GLN A 153 2.34 -14.36 -32.04
CA GLN A 153 2.29 -13.08 -32.72
C GLN A 153 3.22 -13.08 -33.95
N PRO A 154 2.75 -12.60 -35.12
CA PRO A 154 3.57 -12.50 -36.31
C PRO A 154 4.60 -11.39 -36.15
N TYR A 155 5.80 -11.60 -36.70
CA TYR A 155 6.80 -10.54 -36.77
C TYR A 155 6.38 -9.47 -37.77
N LEU A 156 6.40 -8.21 -37.34
CA LEU A 156 6.23 -7.04 -38.19
C LEU A 156 7.44 -6.12 -38.09
N THR A 157 7.72 -5.34 -39.14
CA THR A 157 8.76 -4.30 -39.13
C THR A 157 8.19 -2.90 -38.87
N ASP A 158 6.87 -2.75 -39.04
CA ASP A 158 6.15 -1.50 -38.80
C ASP A 158 5.08 -1.73 -37.73
N PHE A 159 5.19 -1.01 -36.62
CA PHE A 159 4.28 -1.05 -35.47
C PHE A 159 3.45 0.23 -35.32
N SER A 160 3.54 1.14 -36.29
CA SER A 160 2.81 2.40 -36.25
C SER A 160 1.29 2.18 -36.31
N PRO A 161 0.49 3.09 -35.70
CA PRO A 161 -0.96 3.07 -35.85
C PRO A 161 -1.33 3.11 -37.33
N THR A 162 -2.35 2.36 -37.70
CA THR A 162 -2.90 2.41 -39.06
C THR A 162 -3.66 3.72 -39.28
N THR A 163 -3.87 4.09 -40.55
CA THR A 163 -4.63 5.30 -40.91
C THR A 163 -6.15 5.12 -40.83
N ASP A 164 -6.62 3.88 -40.85
CA ASP A 164 -8.04 3.49 -40.78
C ASP A 164 -8.51 3.17 -39.36
N GLY A 165 -7.60 3.19 -38.37
CA GLY A 165 -7.91 2.99 -36.95
C GLY A 165 -7.82 1.54 -36.47
N GLU A 166 -7.44 0.62 -37.36
CA GLU A 166 -7.17 -0.79 -37.05
C GLU A 166 -5.83 -0.99 -36.30
N GLY A 167 -5.71 -2.11 -35.58
CA GLY A 167 -4.47 -2.48 -34.90
C GLY A 167 -3.33 -2.81 -35.88
N PRO A 168 -2.04 -2.68 -35.48
CA PRO A 168 -0.91 -3.03 -36.35
C PRO A 168 -0.95 -4.45 -36.93
N LEU A 169 -1.52 -5.42 -36.19
CA LEU A 169 -1.66 -6.81 -36.62
C LEU A 169 -2.58 -6.98 -37.84
N ALA A 170 -3.49 -6.05 -38.11
CA ALA A 170 -4.35 -6.09 -39.29
C ALA A 170 -3.55 -6.08 -40.61
N ARG A 171 -2.32 -5.54 -40.61
CA ARG A 171 -1.42 -5.56 -41.77
C ARG A 171 -0.81 -6.93 -42.06
N ALA A 172 -0.77 -7.83 -41.08
CA ALA A 172 -0.20 -9.16 -41.23
C ALA A 172 -1.17 -10.09 -41.96
N THR A 173 -1.57 -9.78 -43.20
CA THR A 173 -2.69 -10.46 -43.90
C THR A 173 -2.54 -11.99 -43.96
N ASP A 174 -1.33 -12.50 -44.09
CA ASP A 174 -1.07 -13.95 -44.13
C ASP A 174 -1.32 -14.63 -42.78
N TRP A 175 -1.15 -13.87 -41.68
CA TRP A 175 -1.48 -14.32 -40.34
C TRP A 175 -2.95 -14.01 -39.99
N VAL A 176 -3.52 -12.89 -40.45
CA VAL A 176 -4.93 -12.56 -40.13
C VAL A 176 -5.87 -13.53 -40.83
N ASN A 177 -5.64 -13.83 -42.11
CA ASN A 177 -6.50 -14.73 -42.86
C ASN A 177 -6.25 -16.19 -42.43
N THR A 178 -7.30 -16.87 -42.02
CA THR A 178 -7.24 -18.25 -41.53
C THR A 178 -8.52 -19.02 -41.90
N ILE A 179 -8.62 -20.26 -41.44
CA ILE A 179 -9.82 -21.08 -41.54
C ILE A 179 -10.59 -21.10 -40.22
N CYS A 180 -11.91 -21.17 -40.31
CA CYS A 180 -12.79 -21.33 -39.16
C CYS A 180 -12.63 -22.77 -38.61
N PRO A 181 -12.20 -22.96 -37.35
CA PRO A 181 -12.00 -24.29 -36.78
C PRO A 181 -13.32 -25.05 -36.57
N LYS A 182 -14.48 -24.36 -36.65
CA LYS A 182 -15.81 -24.95 -36.50
C LYS A 182 -16.41 -25.47 -37.81
N CYS A 183 -16.26 -24.75 -38.91
CA CYS A 183 -16.95 -25.07 -40.18
C CYS A 183 -16.02 -25.20 -41.41
N GLY A 184 -14.72 -24.90 -41.27
CA GLY A 184 -13.73 -24.98 -42.34
C GLY A 184 -13.77 -23.83 -43.35
N ASP A 185 -14.70 -22.89 -43.24
CA ASP A 185 -14.80 -21.73 -44.13
C ASP A 185 -13.74 -20.66 -43.83
N HIS A 186 -13.59 -19.67 -44.70
CA HIS A 186 -12.69 -18.54 -44.48
C HIS A 186 -13.06 -17.76 -43.21
N ALA A 187 -12.04 -17.38 -42.44
CA ALA A 187 -12.15 -16.61 -41.21
C ALA A 187 -10.99 -15.62 -41.08
N LYS A 188 -11.11 -14.69 -40.12
CA LYS A 188 -10.05 -13.75 -39.76
C LYS A 188 -9.72 -13.87 -38.27
N ARG A 189 -8.45 -13.91 -37.90
CA ARG A 189 -8.01 -13.83 -36.50
C ARG A 189 -8.41 -12.47 -35.91
N GLU A 190 -8.68 -12.44 -34.61
CA GLU A 190 -8.73 -11.20 -33.84
C GLU A 190 -7.35 -10.50 -33.94
N THR A 191 -7.38 -9.20 -34.21
CA THR A 191 -6.19 -8.37 -34.43
C THR A 191 -5.84 -7.51 -33.22
N ASP A 192 -6.74 -7.40 -32.26
CA ASP A 192 -6.42 -6.83 -30.97
C ASP A 192 -5.62 -7.81 -30.10
N THR A 193 -4.76 -7.25 -29.26
CA THR A 193 -4.01 -8.00 -28.25
C THR A 193 -4.63 -7.84 -26.87
N MET A 194 -4.28 -8.75 -25.97
CA MET A 194 -4.52 -8.62 -24.55
C MET A 194 -3.75 -7.41 -23.98
N PRO A 195 -4.24 -6.79 -22.89
CA PRO A 195 -3.51 -5.73 -22.22
C PRO A 195 -2.42 -6.33 -21.34
N GLY A 196 -1.35 -5.58 -21.05
CA GLY A 196 -0.27 -6.06 -20.15
C GLY A 196 -0.72 -6.48 -18.74
N TRP A 197 -1.93 -6.10 -18.32
CA TRP A 197 -2.55 -6.59 -17.08
C TRP A 197 -3.05 -8.03 -17.15
N ALA A 198 -3.18 -8.64 -18.34
CA ALA A 198 -3.52 -10.05 -18.48
C ALA A 198 -2.46 -10.93 -17.82
N GLY A 199 -1.20 -10.83 -18.28
CA GLY A 199 -0.08 -11.54 -17.65
C GLY A 199 0.13 -11.16 -16.18
N SER A 200 0.06 -9.86 -15.84
CA SER A 200 0.26 -9.43 -14.46
C SER A 200 -0.85 -9.88 -13.50
N SER A 201 -2.00 -10.36 -13.98
CA SER A 201 -3.10 -10.78 -13.10
C SER A 201 -2.91 -12.17 -12.49
N TRP A 202 -1.95 -12.97 -12.99
CA TRP A 202 -1.74 -14.34 -12.52
C TRP A 202 -0.27 -14.79 -12.47
N TYR A 203 0.69 -13.92 -12.82
CA TYR A 203 2.13 -14.22 -12.84
C TYR A 203 2.67 -14.89 -11.57
N PHE A 204 2.11 -14.56 -10.40
CA PHE A 204 2.52 -15.15 -9.12
C PHE A 204 2.24 -16.65 -9.03
N LEU A 205 1.25 -17.17 -9.78
CA LEU A 205 1.04 -18.61 -9.92
C LEU A 205 2.10 -19.22 -10.81
N ARG A 206 2.47 -18.53 -11.90
CA ARG A 206 3.49 -19.05 -12.80
C ARG A 206 4.88 -19.11 -12.16
N TYR A 207 5.18 -18.27 -11.18
CA TYR A 207 6.42 -18.41 -10.39
C TYR A 207 6.55 -19.73 -9.63
N LEU A 208 5.43 -20.37 -9.29
CA LEU A 208 5.45 -21.65 -8.58
C LEU A 208 5.89 -22.80 -9.48
N ASP A 209 5.72 -22.64 -10.80
CA ASP A 209 5.92 -23.69 -11.78
C ASP A 209 6.23 -23.12 -13.18
N PRO A 210 7.37 -22.41 -13.35
CA PRO A 210 7.62 -21.54 -14.50
C PRO A 210 7.94 -22.28 -15.80
N ASP A 211 8.41 -23.52 -15.72
CA ASP A 211 8.87 -24.32 -16.87
C ASP A 211 7.86 -25.40 -17.31
N ASN A 212 6.69 -25.49 -16.66
CA ASN A 212 5.67 -26.49 -16.97
C ASN A 212 4.92 -26.17 -18.26
N ASN A 213 4.98 -27.10 -19.22
CA ASN A 213 4.33 -26.96 -20.52
C ASN A 213 3.12 -27.88 -20.70
N ASP A 214 2.77 -28.65 -19.67
CA ASP A 214 1.74 -29.70 -19.72
C ASP A 214 0.42 -29.25 -19.05
N GLU A 215 0.50 -28.33 -18.09
CA GLU A 215 -0.65 -27.79 -17.37
C GLU A 215 -0.49 -26.30 -17.01
N PHE A 216 -1.57 -25.70 -16.51
CA PHE A 216 -1.61 -24.28 -16.10
C PHE A 216 -0.58 -23.94 -15.02
N CYS A 217 -0.57 -24.72 -13.93
CA CYS A 217 0.35 -24.64 -12.80
C CYS A 217 0.15 -25.89 -11.94
N ASN A 218 1.23 -26.51 -11.47
CA ASN A 218 1.14 -27.70 -10.64
C ASN A 218 0.32 -27.48 -9.35
N ARG A 219 -0.64 -28.38 -9.10
CA ARG A 219 -1.56 -28.27 -7.95
C ARG A 219 -0.85 -28.36 -6.59
N GLU A 220 0.11 -29.26 -6.44
CA GLU A 220 0.85 -29.43 -5.18
C GLU A 220 1.66 -28.17 -4.85
N GLN A 221 2.28 -27.54 -5.86
CA GLN A 221 2.97 -26.27 -5.67
C GLN A 221 2.01 -25.15 -5.23
N MET A 222 0.82 -25.06 -5.84
CA MET A 222 -0.19 -24.09 -5.42
C MET A 222 -0.68 -24.35 -3.99
N GLU A 223 -0.93 -25.60 -3.60
CA GLU A 223 -1.37 -25.94 -2.24
C GLU A 223 -0.31 -25.64 -1.18
N LYS A 224 0.98 -25.74 -1.56
CA LYS A 224 2.10 -25.41 -0.68
C LYS A 224 2.31 -23.90 -0.51
N TRP A 225 2.27 -23.14 -1.60
CA TRP A 225 2.72 -21.74 -1.62
C TRP A 225 1.59 -20.71 -1.63
N MET A 226 0.37 -21.10 -2.00
CA MET A 226 -0.77 -20.19 -2.02
C MET A 226 -1.63 -20.33 -0.76
N PRO A 227 -2.28 -19.24 -0.32
CA PRO A 227 -2.14 -17.89 -0.84
C PRO A 227 -0.83 -17.22 -0.42
N ILE A 228 -0.36 -16.25 -1.21
CA ILE A 228 0.83 -15.45 -0.90
C ILE A 228 0.67 -14.82 0.48
N ASP A 229 1.62 -15.08 1.38
CA ASP A 229 1.54 -14.59 2.75
C ASP A 229 1.51 -13.07 2.82
N HIS A 230 2.39 -12.41 2.05
CA HIS A 230 2.53 -10.96 2.09
C HIS A 230 2.83 -10.39 0.70
N TYR A 231 1.85 -9.70 0.13
CA TYR A 231 2.02 -8.96 -1.12
C TYR A 231 2.32 -7.48 -0.84
N ASN A 232 3.48 -7.01 -1.25
CA ASN A 232 3.88 -5.63 -1.06
C ASN A 232 3.95 -4.87 -2.39
N GLY A 233 3.36 -3.67 -2.43
CA GLY A 233 3.43 -2.82 -3.61
C GLY A 233 2.76 -1.47 -3.43
N PRO A 234 2.98 -0.54 -4.37
CA PRO A 234 2.70 0.86 -4.15
C PRO A 234 1.21 1.20 -4.35
N MET A 235 0.81 2.41 -3.93
CA MET A 235 -0.58 2.89 -3.96
C MET A 235 -1.19 2.93 -5.37
N GLU A 236 -0.40 3.15 -6.42
CA GLU A 236 -0.89 3.23 -7.80
C GLU A 236 -1.57 1.94 -8.30
N HIS A 237 -1.31 0.81 -7.66
CA HIS A 237 -1.85 -0.49 -8.09
C HIS A 237 -3.15 -0.89 -7.39
N VAL A 238 -3.61 -0.12 -6.38
CA VAL A 238 -4.81 -0.44 -5.58
C VAL A 238 -6.06 -0.61 -6.44
N THR A 239 -6.30 0.30 -7.39
CA THR A 239 -7.54 0.32 -8.19
C THR A 239 -7.40 -0.36 -9.56
N ARG A 240 -6.24 -0.96 -9.86
CA ARG A 240 -5.96 -1.64 -11.14
C ARG A 240 -5.49 -3.06 -10.88
N HIS A 241 -4.18 -3.29 -10.93
CA HIS A 241 -3.57 -4.61 -10.78
C HIS A 241 -4.13 -5.39 -9.57
N MET A 242 -4.31 -4.75 -8.41
CA MET A 242 -4.87 -5.45 -7.24
C MET A 242 -6.33 -5.87 -7.41
N MET A 243 -7.12 -5.11 -8.17
CA MET A 243 -8.48 -5.53 -8.52
C MET A 243 -8.47 -6.61 -9.59
N TYR A 244 -7.65 -6.46 -10.64
CA TYR A 244 -7.59 -7.40 -11.76
C TYR A 244 -7.06 -8.78 -11.34
N SER A 245 -5.96 -8.82 -10.58
CA SER A 245 -5.41 -10.08 -10.06
C SER A 245 -6.39 -10.81 -9.14
N ARG A 246 -7.10 -10.10 -8.26
CA ARG A 246 -8.16 -10.71 -7.44
C ARG A 246 -9.34 -11.19 -8.27
N PHE A 247 -9.76 -10.42 -9.28
CA PHE A 247 -10.82 -10.83 -10.19
C PHE A 247 -10.45 -12.10 -10.95
N TRP A 248 -9.25 -12.17 -11.55
CA TRP A 248 -8.74 -13.36 -12.22
C TRP A 248 -8.65 -14.54 -11.28
N TYR A 249 -8.05 -14.35 -10.11
CA TYR A 249 -7.90 -15.43 -9.13
C TYR A 249 -9.26 -16.01 -8.68
N LYS A 250 -10.28 -15.16 -8.51
CA LYS A 250 -11.65 -15.62 -8.21
C LYS A 250 -12.28 -16.37 -9.38
N ALA A 251 -12.11 -15.89 -10.60
CA ALA A 251 -12.58 -16.61 -11.78
C ALA A 251 -11.89 -17.98 -11.91
N LEU A 252 -10.58 -18.05 -11.64
CA LEU A 252 -9.80 -19.30 -11.60
C LEU A 252 -10.26 -20.23 -10.47
N TYR A 253 -10.65 -19.67 -9.32
CA TYR A 253 -11.20 -20.43 -8.20
C TYR A 253 -12.57 -21.03 -8.53
N ASP A 254 -13.44 -20.25 -9.17
CA ASP A 254 -14.78 -20.70 -9.58
C ASP A 254 -14.73 -21.88 -10.57
N ILE A 255 -13.67 -21.98 -11.38
CA ILE A 255 -13.40 -23.12 -12.27
C ILE A 255 -12.48 -24.19 -11.66
N GLY A 256 -12.12 -24.07 -10.38
CA GLY A 256 -11.39 -25.09 -9.62
C GLY A 256 -9.87 -25.13 -9.82
N LEU A 257 -9.27 -24.19 -10.57
CA LEU A 257 -7.84 -24.21 -10.89
C LEU A 257 -6.94 -23.80 -9.73
N VAL A 258 -7.40 -22.95 -8.82
CA VAL A 258 -6.62 -22.50 -7.65
C VAL A 258 -7.23 -22.99 -6.33
N PRO A 259 -6.43 -23.15 -5.26
CA PRO A 259 -6.89 -23.79 -4.02
C PRO A 259 -7.66 -22.86 -3.07
N SER A 260 -7.71 -21.56 -3.33
CA SER A 260 -8.32 -20.57 -2.42
C SER A 260 -9.04 -19.44 -3.17
N VAL A 261 -9.86 -18.66 -2.44
CA VAL A 261 -10.70 -17.58 -3.02
C VAL A 261 -9.95 -16.25 -3.18
N GLU A 262 -8.86 -16.05 -2.45
CA GLU A 262 -8.05 -14.82 -2.49
C GLU A 262 -6.56 -15.17 -2.65
N PRO A 263 -5.81 -14.44 -3.50
CA PRO A 263 -4.41 -14.76 -3.76
C PRO A 263 -3.44 -14.26 -2.69
N TYR A 264 -3.85 -13.33 -1.82
CA TYR A 264 -2.98 -12.64 -0.86
C TYR A 264 -3.56 -12.66 0.55
N LYS A 265 -2.79 -13.08 1.57
CA LYS A 265 -3.20 -13.02 3.00
C LYS A 265 -3.04 -11.62 3.57
N LYS A 266 -1.88 -11.00 3.37
CA LYS A 266 -1.55 -9.63 3.80
C LYS A 266 -1.16 -8.79 2.59
N ARG A 267 -1.59 -7.52 2.59
CA ARG A 267 -1.11 -6.53 1.64
C ARG A 267 -0.57 -5.31 2.37
N THR A 268 0.60 -4.84 1.97
CA THR A 268 1.16 -3.58 2.45
C THR A 268 1.39 -2.61 1.30
N LEU A 269 1.36 -1.34 1.65
CA LEU A 269 1.57 -0.22 0.77
C LEU A 269 2.94 0.36 1.09
N ASN A 270 3.83 0.40 0.10
CA ASN A 270 5.05 1.18 0.23
C ASN A 270 4.82 2.62 -0.23
N GLY A 271 5.47 3.56 0.43
CA GLY A 271 5.54 4.94 -0.01
C GLY A 271 6.40 5.11 -1.27
N LEU A 272 6.32 6.29 -1.87
CA LEU A 272 7.14 6.67 -3.02
C LEU A 272 8.51 7.17 -2.57
N MET A 273 9.54 6.73 -3.30
CA MET A 273 10.86 7.38 -3.26
C MET A 273 10.81 8.68 -4.07
N MET A 274 11.02 9.79 -3.40
CA MET A 274 11.03 11.13 -3.97
C MET A 274 12.48 11.60 -4.16
N GLY A 275 12.71 12.49 -5.12
CA GLY A 275 14.01 13.14 -5.27
C GLY A 275 14.35 13.98 -4.02
N SER A 276 15.61 14.35 -3.86
CA SER A 276 16.02 15.25 -2.77
C SER A 276 15.32 16.61 -2.80
N ASP A 277 14.74 16.98 -3.95
CA ASP A 277 13.91 18.17 -4.15
C ASP A 277 12.45 18.00 -3.70
N GLY A 278 12.08 16.84 -3.14
CA GLY A 278 10.72 16.53 -2.68
C GLY A 278 9.73 16.23 -3.80
N ARG A 279 10.17 16.18 -5.06
CA ARG A 279 9.32 15.85 -6.21
C ARG A 279 9.44 14.37 -6.57
N LYS A 280 8.38 13.81 -7.17
CA LYS A 280 8.42 12.42 -7.65
C LYS A 280 9.57 12.28 -8.65
N MET A 281 10.42 11.28 -8.43
CA MET A 281 11.54 10.97 -9.31
C MET A 281 11.04 10.71 -10.75
N SER A 282 11.60 11.41 -11.73
CA SER A 282 11.29 11.19 -13.15
C SER A 282 12.44 11.57 -14.08
N LYS A 283 12.53 10.87 -15.23
CA LYS A 283 13.53 11.18 -16.26
C LYS A 283 13.43 12.62 -16.75
N SER A 284 12.23 13.15 -16.93
CA SER A 284 12.00 14.50 -17.45
C SER A 284 12.43 15.61 -16.49
N LEU A 285 12.45 15.32 -15.18
CA LEU A 285 12.90 16.28 -14.17
C LEU A 285 14.41 16.20 -13.90
N GLY A 286 15.11 15.18 -14.42
CA GLY A 286 16.52 14.96 -14.16
C GLY A 286 16.86 14.72 -12.68
N ASN A 287 15.88 14.41 -11.84
CA ASN A 287 16.03 14.21 -10.39
C ASN A 287 16.08 12.73 -9.99
N LEU A 288 16.40 11.85 -10.95
CA LEU A 288 16.60 10.43 -10.69
C LEU A 288 17.90 10.21 -9.91
N VAL A 289 17.87 9.27 -8.99
CA VAL A 289 19.07 8.72 -8.36
C VAL A 289 19.17 7.26 -8.79
N PRO A 290 19.99 6.94 -9.80
CA PRO A 290 20.14 5.57 -10.26
C PRO A 290 20.75 4.71 -9.16
N SER A 291 20.08 3.60 -8.81
CA SER A 291 20.61 2.67 -7.80
C SER A 291 21.97 2.11 -8.19
N SER A 292 22.21 1.87 -9.48
CA SER A 292 23.52 1.42 -9.99
C SER A 292 24.66 2.38 -9.65
N GLU A 293 24.43 3.70 -9.72
CA GLU A 293 25.46 4.69 -9.37
C GLU A 293 25.75 4.69 -7.87
N VAL A 294 24.70 4.59 -7.03
CA VAL A 294 24.85 4.48 -5.58
C VAL A 294 25.59 3.20 -5.20
N VAL A 295 25.21 2.05 -5.79
CA VAL A 295 25.84 0.76 -5.54
C VAL A 295 27.31 0.77 -5.94
N ASN A 296 27.66 1.32 -7.10
CA ASN A 296 29.06 1.41 -7.55
C ASN A 296 29.92 2.29 -6.63
N ARG A 297 29.34 3.30 -6.01
CA ARG A 297 30.06 4.26 -5.16
C ARG A 297 30.14 3.83 -3.69
N ALA A 298 29.04 3.36 -3.13
CA ALA A 298 28.86 3.13 -1.69
C ALA A 298 28.64 1.64 -1.33
N GLY A 299 28.45 0.78 -2.33
CA GLY A 299 28.12 -0.63 -2.14
C GLY A 299 26.62 -0.92 -2.03
N ALA A 300 26.26 -2.19 -2.26
CA ALA A 300 24.87 -2.65 -2.25
C ALA A 300 24.21 -2.50 -0.87
N ASP A 301 24.93 -2.83 0.19
CA ASP A 301 24.43 -2.75 1.57
C ASP A 301 24.09 -1.32 1.99
N ALA A 302 24.98 -0.36 1.68
CA ALA A 302 24.73 1.04 1.96
C ALA A 302 23.51 1.55 1.18
N CYS A 303 23.36 1.16 -0.10
CA CYS A 303 22.18 1.51 -0.89
C CYS A 303 20.89 0.93 -0.29
N ARG A 304 20.86 -0.37 0.04
CA ARG A 304 19.71 -1.07 0.63
C ARG A 304 19.29 -0.44 1.95
N MET A 305 20.24 -0.32 2.88
CA MET A 305 20.00 0.25 4.19
C MET A 305 19.54 1.70 4.11
N THR A 306 20.09 2.51 3.20
CA THR A 306 19.66 3.90 3.02
C THR A 306 18.19 3.96 2.65
N VAL A 307 17.75 3.19 1.64
CA VAL A 307 16.33 3.16 1.22
C VAL A 307 15.41 2.77 2.38
N LEU A 308 15.82 1.80 3.21
CA LEU A 308 15.03 1.32 4.34
C LEU A 308 15.10 2.24 5.58
N PHE A 309 16.11 3.12 5.67
CA PHE A 309 16.35 3.98 6.82
C PHE A 309 15.76 5.38 6.71
N LEU A 310 15.45 5.84 5.49
CA LEU A 310 14.98 7.21 5.24
C LEU A 310 13.68 7.60 5.98
N GLY A 311 12.83 6.64 6.32
CA GLY A 311 11.58 6.89 7.04
C GLY A 311 10.68 5.66 7.13
N PRO A 312 9.44 5.83 7.62
CA PRO A 312 8.45 4.76 7.66
C PRO A 312 8.18 4.20 6.27
N TYR A 313 8.05 2.87 6.16
CA TYR A 313 7.97 2.18 4.88
C TYR A 313 6.73 2.52 4.04
N ASP A 314 5.63 2.89 4.69
CA ASP A 314 4.35 3.25 4.10
C ASP A 314 4.25 4.72 3.68
N SER A 315 5.27 5.51 3.97
CA SER A 315 5.30 6.95 3.79
C SER A 315 6.22 7.35 2.65
N ASN A 316 5.87 8.43 1.94
CA ASN A 316 6.79 8.99 0.96
C ASN A 316 8.04 9.52 1.65
N VAL A 317 9.21 9.20 1.10
CA VAL A 317 10.50 9.61 1.64
C VAL A 317 11.33 10.28 0.55
N ASN A 318 12.12 11.28 0.93
CA ASN A 318 13.02 11.96 0.01
C ASN A 318 14.39 11.30 0.08
N TRP A 319 15.01 11.07 -1.08
CA TRP A 319 16.40 10.65 -1.12
C TRP A 319 17.32 11.67 -0.41
N SER A 320 18.25 11.17 0.39
CA SER A 320 19.17 11.98 1.20
C SER A 320 20.58 11.41 1.16
N GLU A 321 21.51 12.16 0.56
CA GLU A 321 22.96 11.84 0.58
C GLU A 321 23.52 11.88 2.00
N ASP A 322 22.96 12.70 2.90
CA ASP A 322 23.34 12.72 4.31
C ASP A 322 23.00 11.42 5.03
N THR A 323 21.83 10.87 4.73
CA THR A 323 21.40 9.57 5.26
C THR A 323 22.31 8.47 4.74
N LEU A 324 22.66 8.49 3.45
CA LEU A 324 23.62 7.54 2.87
C LEU A 324 24.97 7.60 3.59
N ARG A 325 25.54 8.80 3.78
CA ARG A 325 26.79 8.97 4.53
C ARG A 325 26.70 8.46 5.97
N GLY A 326 25.53 8.61 6.61
CA GLY A 326 25.27 8.07 7.94
C GLY A 326 25.31 6.54 7.97
N VAL A 327 24.66 5.90 6.99
CA VAL A 327 24.68 4.45 6.81
C VAL A 327 26.08 3.94 6.51
N GLU A 328 26.84 4.59 5.62
CA GLU A 328 28.23 4.22 5.32
C GLU A 328 29.11 4.26 6.59
N ARG A 329 28.96 5.29 7.43
CA ARG A 329 29.69 5.37 8.71
C ARG A 329 29.29 4.25 9.67
N PHE A 330 28.00 3.91 9.73
CA PHE A 330 27.54 2.79 10.56
C PHE A 330 28.11 1.45 10.08
N LEU A 331 28.01 1.16 8.78
CA LEU A 331 28.57 -0.05 8.19
C LEU A 331 30.09 -0.12 8.41
N LYS A 332 30.81 0.98 8.23
CA LYS A 332 32.25 1.05 8.52
C LYS A 332 32.55 0.80 9.99
N ARG A 333 31.67 1.23 10.90
CA ARG A 333 31.83 0.93 12.33
C ARG A 333 31.63 -0.55 12.63
N VAL A 334 30.65 -1.21 12.01
CA VAL A 334 30.45 -2.66 12.14
C VAL A 334 31.69 -3.41 11.65
N GLU A 335 32.20 -3.06 10.45
CA GLU A 335 33.38 -3.67 9.85
C GLU A 335 34.63 -3.57 10.74
N ASN A 336 34.80 -2.45 11.44
CA ASN A 336 35.98 -2.17 12.26
C ASN A 336 35.76 -2.37 13.76
N MET A 337 34.65 -2.99 14.17
CA MET A 337 34.39 -3.23 15.59
C MET A 337 35.41 -4.22 16.15
N PRO A 338 36.20 -3.87 17.19
CA PRO A 338 37.06 -4.82 17.87
C PRO A 338 36.19 -5.87 18.59
N VAL A 339 36.43 -7.14 18.32
CA VAL A 339 35.68 -8.26 18.92
C VAL A 339 36.61 -9.10 19.79
N SER A 340 36.14 -9.53 20.95
CA SER A 340 36.88 -10.45 21.81
C SER A 340 36.02 -11.56 22.38
N ASP A 341 36.68 -12.65 22.81
CA ASP A 341 36.03 -13.86 23.35
C ASP A 341 35.64 -13.71 24.84
N ILE A 342 35.54 -12.47 25.33
CA ILE A 342 35.05 -12.20 26.68
C ILE A 342 33.56 -12.52 26.76
N LYS A 343 33.10 -13.01 27.91
CA LYS A 343 31.67 -13.21 28.13
C LYS A 343 30.96 -11.87 28.30
N PRO A 344 29.74 -11.69 27.74
CA PRO A 344 28.94 -10.51 28.01
C PRO A 344 28.58 -10.41 29.50
N ASN A 345 28.54 -9.19 30.04
CA ASN A 345 28.00 -8.94 31.36
C ASN A 345 26.46 -8.90 31.35
N ASP A 346 25.80 -8.90 32.51
CA ASP A 346 24.33 -8.88 32.65
C ASP A 346 23.64 -7.81 31.79
N GLU A 347 24.22 -6.60 31.68
CA GLU A 347 23.63 -5.53 30.87
C GLU A 347 23.82 -5.77 29.38
N GLN A 348 24.98 -6.29 28.96
CA GLN A 348 25.23 -6.66 27.57
C GLN A 348 24.34 -7.83 27.12
N GLU A 349 24.14 -8.84 27.97
CA GLU A 349 23.19 -9.93 27.73
C GLU A 349 21.75 -9.40 27.60
N ARG A 350 21.33 -8.47 28.48
CA ARG A 350 20.02 -7.83 28.39
C ARG A 350 19.88 -7.05 27.07
N LEU A 351 20.88 -6.25 26.71
CA LEU A 351 20.86 -5.46 25.47
C LEU A 351 20.80 -6.34 24.22
N MET A 352 21.52 -7.46 24.24
CA MET A 352 21.52 -8.46 23.16
C MET A 352 20.12 -9.06 22.97
N ASN A 353 19.50 -9.56 24.04
CA ASN A 353 18.13 -10.09 24.00
C ASN A 353 17.09 -9.04 23.59
N GLN A 354 17.27 -7.79 24.05
CA GLN A 354 16.42 -6.69 23.65
C GLN A 354 16.53 -6.40 22.15
N LEU A 355 17.74 -6.40 21.58
CA LEU A 355 17.94 -6.17 20.16
C LEU A 355 17.23 -7.25 19.32
N ILE A 356 17.40 -8.52 19.69
CA ILE A 356 16.77 -9.66 19.00
C ILE A 356 15.26 -9.46 18.94
N LYS A 357 14.63 -9.18 20.09
CA LYS A 357 13.20 -8.96 20.20
C LYS A 357 12.73 -7.75 19.39
N ASP A 358 13.39 -6.61 19.59
CA ASP A 358 13.03 -5.36 18.93
C ASP A 358 13.13 -5.46 17.41
N VAL A 359 14.21 -6.03 16.88
CA VAL A 359 14.42 -6.11 15.43
C VAL A 359 13.44 -7.09 14.81
N ALA A 360 13.17 -8.24 15.44
CA ALA A 360 12.17 -9.20 14.98
C ALA A 360 10.78 -8.56 14.87
N GLU A 361 10.30 -7.92 15.95
CA GLU A 361 9.00 -7.26 15.97
C GLU A 361 8.92 -6.12 14.94
N ARG A 362 10.00 -5.35 14.76
CA ARG A 362 10.02 -4.26 13.77
C ARG A 362 10.03 -4.78 12.33
N ILE A 363 10.71 -5.89 12.03
CA ILE A 363 10.68 -6.50 10.69
C ILE A 363 9.28 -6.99 10.33
N GLU A 364 8.61 -7.71 11.25
CA GLU A 364 7.23 -8.20 11.07
C GLU A 364 6.24 -7.07 10.78
N ASN A 365 6.47 -5.91 11.40
CA ASN A 365 5.70 -4.70 11.24
C ASN A 365 6.21 -3.76 10.14
N MET A 366 7.24 -4.16 9.37
CA MET A 366 7.89 -3.36 8.32
C MET A 366 8.42 -1.99 8.80
N GLN A 367 8.77 -1.87 10.08
CA GLN A 367 9.35 -0.69 10.71
C GLN A 367 10.87 -0.64 10.54
N PHE A 368 11.34 -0.85 9.29
CA PHE A 368 12.74 -1.07 8.94
C PHE A 368 13.66 0.06 9.39
N ASN A 369 13.21 1.32 9.27
CA ASN A 369 13.98 2.48 9.69
C ASN A 369 14.32 2.42 11.19
N THR A 370 13.36 2.03 12.03
CA THR A 370 13.59 1.92 13.47
C THR A 370 14.34 0.64 13.85
N ALA A 371 14.24 -0.43 13.06
CA ALA A 371 15.08 -1.62 13.22
C ALA A 371 16.57 -1.27 13.00
N ILE A 372 16.84 -0.48 11.95
CA ILE A 372 18.17 0.04 11.67
C ILE A 372 18.65 0.97 12.79
N SER A 373 17.80 1.90 13.28
CA SER A 373 18.14 2.73 14.45
C SER A 373 18.49 1.89 15.67
N ALA A 374 17.74 0.82 15.96
CA ALA A 374 18.00 -0.05 17.11
C ALA A 374 19.39 -0.70 17.03
N MET A 375 19.80 -1.17 15.84
CA MET A 375 21.15 -1.70 15.61
C MET A 375 22.24 -0.62 15.76
N MET A 376 21.99 0.59 15.25
CA MET A 376 22.90 1.74 15.43
C MET A 376 23.05 2.13 16.90
N GLU A 377 21.97 2.11 17.67
CA GLU A 377 21.98 2.39 19.11
C GLU A 377 22.63 1.27 19.92
N TYR A 378 22.44 0.02 19.52
CA TYR A 378 23.03 -1.15 20.15
C TYR A 378 24.56 -1.14 20.05
N ILE A 379 25.11 -0.95 18.85
CA ILE A 379 26.58 -0.89 18.67
C ILE A 379 27.20 0.29 19.45
N ASN A 380 26.42 1.35 19.74
CA ASN A 380 26.86 2.48 20.55
C ASN A 380 27.07 2.15 22.03
N GLN A 381 26.45 1.08 22.54
CA GLN A 381 26.60 0.67 23.95
C GLN A 381 27.95 0.02 24.25
N PHE A 382 28.70 -0.36 23.21
CA PHE A 382 29.99 -1.03 23.34
C PHE A 382 31.12 -0.02 23.09
N VAL A 383 31.90 0.24 24.15
CA VAL A 383 33.08 1.11 24.12
C VAL A 383 34.32 0.22 24.21
N GLY A 384 35.15 0.23 23.17
CA GLY A 384 36.31 -0.67 23.08
C GLY A 384 35.95 -1.98 22.39
N GLU A 385 36.23 -3.10 23.04
CA GLU A 385 35.94 -4.43 22.52
C GLU A 385 34.50 -4.88 22.80
N MET A 386 33.89 -5.50 21.81
CA MET A 386 32.57 -6.10 21.89
C MET A 386 32.71 -7.62 22.14
N PRO A 387 32.01 -8.20 23.13
CA PRO A 387 31.91 -9.65 23.27
C PRO A 387 31.45 -10.31 21.96
N ARG A 388 32.08 -11.41 21.57
CA ARG A 388 31.75 -12.17 20.35
C ARG A 388 30.25 -12.44 20.22
N ASP A 389 29.63 -13.00 21.25
CA ASP A 389 28.21 -13.36 21.26
C ASP A 389 27.30 -12.16 20.94
N CYS A 390 27.64 -10.97 21.49
CA CYS A 390 26.92 -9.74 21.20
C CYS A 390 27.09 -9.30 19.74
N PHE A 391 28.30 -9.43 19.20
CA PHE A 391 28.59 -9.05 17.81
C PHE A 391 27.91 -10.01 16.82
N GLU A 392 27.89 -11.30 17.10
CA GLU A 392 27.17 -12.31 16.31
C GLU A 392 25.68 -11.99 16.22
N VAL A 393 25.05 -11.62 17.33
CA VAL A 393 23.64 -11.18 17.34
C VAL A 393 23.42 -9.90 16.52
N LEU A 394 24.36 -8.97 16.55
CA LEU A 394 24.30 -7.79 15.68
C LEU A 394 24.36 -8.20 14.20
N LEU A 395 25.24 -9.13 13.82
CA LEU A 395 25.35 -9.61 12.44
C LEU A 395 24.08 -10.33 11.98
N GLN A 396 23.51 -11.19 12.83
CA GLN A 396 22.22 -11.85 12.57
C GLN A 396 21.09 -10.84 12.32
N CYS A 397 20.99 -9.81 13.16
CA CYS A 397 20.01 -8.73 12.99
C CYS A 397 20.27 -7.87 11.75
N LEU A 398 21.55 -7.70 11.38
CA LEU A 398 21.97 -6.88 10.25
C LEU A 398 21.75 -7.56 8.90
N ASN A 399 21.83 -8.91 8.85
CA ASN A 399 21.82 -9.70 7.63
C ASN A 399 20.62 -9.39 6.69
N PRO A 400 19.37 -9.23 7.16
CA PRO A 400 18.26 -8.85 6.27
C PRO A 400 18.46 -7.50 5.55
N PHE A 401 19.26 -6.60 6.12
CA PHE A 401 19.47 -5.23 5.65
C PHE A 401 20.76 -5.09 4.83
N ALA A 402 21.88 -5.58 5.38
CA ALA A 402 23.22 -5.51 4.81
C ALA A 402 23.88 -6.91 4.78
N PRO A 403 23.38 -7.82 3.92
CA PRO A 403 23.80 -9.21 3.94
C PRO A 403 25.27 -9.41 3.57
N HIS A 404 25.84 -8.59 2.67
CA HIS A 404 27.20 -8.83 2.21
C HIS A 404 28.22 -8.55 3.32
N LEU A 405 28.07 -7.44 4.04
CA LEU A 405 28.89 -7.14 5.21
C LEU A 405 28.65 -8.12 6.34
N ALA A 406 27.39 -8.51 6.57
CA ALA A 406 27.06 -9.46 7.64
C ALA A 406 27.75 -10.81 7.41
N GLU A 407 27.68 -11.37 6.19
CA GLU A 407 28.34 -12.63 5.81
C GLU A 407 29.87 -12.52 5.87
N GLU A 408 30.46 -11.44 5.34
CA GLU A 408 31.92 -11.23 5.38
C GLU A 408 32.45 -11.17 6.83
N MET A 409 31.72 -10.52 7.74
CA MET A 409 32.09 -10.47 9.15
C MET A 409 31.84 -11.80 9.85
N TRP A 410 30.79 -12.53 9.48
CA TRP A 410 30.48 -13.87 10.00
C TRP A 410 31.61 -14.86 9.68
N GLU A 411 32.09 -14.87 8.44
CA GLU A 411 33.25 -15.68 8.03
C GLU A 411 34.53 -15.26 8.78
N LYS A 412 34.77 -13.96 8.96
CA LYS A 412 35.93 -13.46 9.74
C LYS A 412 35.92 -13.88 11.21
N LEU A 413 34.75 -14.17 11.78
CA LEU A 413 34.64 -14.75 13.11
C LEU A 413 35.00 -16.24 13.14
N GLY A 414 35.17 -16.88 11.99
CA GLY A 414 35.56 -18.29 11.85
C GLY A 414 34.38 -19.23 11.59
N HIS A 415 33.19 -18.70 11.29
CA HIS A 415 32.05 -19.51 10.86
C HIS A 415 32.26 -20.01 9.44
N SER A 416 31.81 -21.25 9.17
CA SER A 416 31.98 -21.90 7.86
C SER A 416 30.67 -22.04 7.07
N GLU A 417 29.51 -21.89 7.72
CA GLU A 417 28.20 -21.86 7.09
C GLU A 417 27.75 -20.41 6.86
N MET A 418 27.01 -20.18 5.79
CA MET A 418 26.46 -18.84 5.49
C MET A 418 25.43 -18.44 6.54
N LEU A 419 25.54 -17.22 7.05
CA LEU A 419 24.64 -16.63 8.03
C LEU A 419 23.17 -16.67 7.58
N VAL A 420 22.89 -16.51 6.28
CA VAL A 420 21.52 -16.60 5.73
C VAL A 420 20.83 -17.95 5.96
N LEU A 421 21.60 -19.01 6.22
CA LEU A 421 21.07 -20.35 6.50
C LEU A 421 20.85 -20.59 8.00
N HIS A 422 21.37 -19.72 8.87
CA HIS A 422 21.15 -19.83 10.31
C HIS A 422 19.72 -19.38 10.68
N PRO A 423 19.11 -20.01 11.70
CA PRO A 423 17.84 -19.53 12.23
C PRO A 423 17.98 -18.15 12.84
N TRP A 424 16.87 -17.42 12.91
CA TRP A 424 16.80 -16.19 13.70
C TRP A 424 17.15 -16.49 15.17
N PRO A 425 17.93 -15.63 15.87
CA PRO A 425 18.32 -15.90 17.25
C PRO A 425 17.13 -15.93 18.22
N ASP A 426 17.21 -16.81 19.21
CA ASP A 426 16.21 -16.93 20.27
C ASP A 426 16.32 -15.80 21.30
N VAL A 427 15.18 -15.37 21.85
CA VAL A 427 15.11 -14.39 22.94
C VAL A 427 15.00 -15.12 24.28
N ASP A 428 15.93 -14.87 25.20
CA ASP A 428 15.77 -15.19 26.62
C ASP A 428 15.00 -14.05 27.31
N GLU A 429 13.69 -14.22 27.43
CA GLU A 429 12.78 -13.25 28.08
C GLU A 429 13.19 -12.95 29.53
N SER A 430 13.85 -13.88 30.24
CA SER A 430 14.30 -13.67 31.62
C SER A 430 15.43 -12.63 31.73
N LYS A 431 16.13 -12.38 30.62
CA LYS A 431 17.24 -11.42 30.56
C LYS A 431 16.79 -10.00 30.25
N LEU A 432 15.53 -9.79 29.85
CA LEU A 432 15.02 -8.46 29.48
C LEU A 432 14.75 -7.55 30.69
N GLU A 433 14.60 -8.14 31.88
CA GLU A 433 14.34 -7.40 33.11
C GLU A 433 15.51 -6.47 33.46
N ARG A 434 15.23 -5.19 33.64
CA ARG A 434 16.21 -4.25 34.18
C ARG A 434 16.38 -4.54 35.67
N LYS A 435 17.58 -5.00 36.06
CA LYS A 435 17.96 -5.16 37.47
C LYS A 435 18.40 -3.86 38.12
N SER A 436 18.89 -2.90 37.34
CA SER A 436 19.33 -1.60 37.86
C SER A 436 18.87 -0.42 36.99
N GLN A 437 18.80 0.76 37.60
CA GLN A 437 18.46 2.03 36.96
C GLN A 437 19.40 3.14 37.40
N ASN A 438 19.71 4.03 36.46
CA ASN A 438 20.49 5.24 36.70
C ASN A 438 19.55 6.41 37.05
N ILE A 439 19.76 7.04 38.20
CA ILE A 439 18.98 8.19 38.65
C ILE A 439 19.89 9.41 38.72
N SER A 440 19.50 10.47 37.99
CA SER A 440 20.24 11.73 37.97
C SER A 440 20.05 12.47 39.30
N VAL A 441 21.15 12.86 39.94
CA VAL A 441 21.17 13.59 41.20
C VAL A 441 21.40 15.08 40.93
N SER A 442 20.60 15.94 41.57
CA SER A 442 20.71 17.39 41.43
C SER A 442 20.46 18.11 42.76
N VAL A 443 21.01 19.33 42.89
CA VAL A 443 20.78 20.21 44.04
C VAL A 443 20.44 21.60 43.50
N ASN A 444 19.30 22.15 43.92
CA ASN A 444 18.73 23.39 43.38
C ASN A 444 18.69 23.41 41.84
N GLY A 445 18.36 22.27 41.23
CA GLY A 445 18.25 22.11 39.77
C GLY A 445 19.59 21.97 39.02
N LYS A 446 20.73 22.02 39.71
CA LYS A 446 22.05 21.80 39.10
C LYS A 446 22.48 20.34 39.26
N HIS A 447 22.91 19.70 38.18
CA HIS A 447 23.35 18.29 38.17
C HIS A 447 24.60 18.08 39.04
N ARG A 448 24.64 16.99 39.81
CA ARG A 448 25.71 16.64 40.76
C ARG A 448 26.27 15.23 40.58
N GLY A 449 25.61 14.39 39.79
CA GLY A 449 26.09 13.05 39.47
C GLY A 449 24.92 12.12 39.16
N ILE A 450 25.24 10.84 39.03
CA ILE A 450 24.27 9.77 38.78
C ILE A 450 24.52 8.69 39.83
N ILE A 451 23.45 8.13 40.39
CA ILE A 451 23.49 6.90 41.18
C ILE A 451 22.93 5.75 40.38
N GLN A 452 23.55 4.57 40.49
CA GLN A 452 23.00 3.32 39.99
C GLN A 452 22.39 2.57 41.17
N VAL A 453 21.10 2.23 41.07
CA VAL A 453 20.31 1.58 42.12
C VAL A 453 19.51 0.44 41.53
N ASP A 454 19.05 -0.50 42.37
CA ASP A 454 18.11 -1.53 41.95
C ASP A 454 16.81 -0.89 41.40
N VAL A 455 16.17 -1.51 40.41
CA VAL A 455 14.89 -0.99 39.86
C VAL A 455 13.79 -0.97 40.93
N ASN A 456 13.86 -1.90 41.88
CA ASN A 456 12.95 -2.00 43.02
C ASN A 456 13.44 -1.23 44.25
N ALA A 457 14.55 -0.48 44.15
CA ALA A 457 15.04 0.33 45.25
C ALA A 457 13.95 1.31 45.72
N THR A 458 13.70 1.31 47.02
CA THR A 458 12.73 2.19 47.66
C THR A 458 13.17 3.64 47.52
N LYS A 459 12.21 4.57 47.63
CA LYS A 459 12.51 6.00 47.60
C LYS A 459 13.56 6.39 48.64
N ASP A 460 13.57 5.74 49.80
CA ASP A 460 14.49 6.05 50.89
C ASP A 460 15.92 5.57 50.56
N GLU A 461 16.08 4.35 50.05
CA GLU A 461 17.38 3.83 49.56
C GLU A 461 17.96 4.72 48.44
N ILE A 462 17.12 5.16 47.51
CA ILE A 462 17.51 6.08 46.43
C ILE A 462 17.92 7.44 47.01
N THR A 463 17.18 7.93 48.00
CA THR A 463 17.45 9.23 48.62
C THR A 463 18.78 9.21 49.37
N ASP A 464 19.07 8.13 50.08
CA ASP A 464 20.32 8.00 50.85
C ASP A 464 21.54 7.85 49.93
N ALA A 465 21.44 7.02 48.87
CA ALA A 465 22.49 6.95 47.85
C ALA A 465 22.74 8.31 47.17
N ALA A 466 21.67 9.06 46.88
CA ALA A 466 21.77 10.37 46.24
C ALA A 466 22.38 11.44 47.15
N LYS A 467 22.13 11.39 48.46
CA LYS A 467 22.76 12.29 49.43
C LYS A 467 24.27 12.10 49.50
N ILE A 468 24.77 10.87 49.38
CA ILE A 468 26.21 10.58 49.35
C ILE A 468 26.85 11.27 48.13
N VAL A 469 26.26 11.13 46.94
CA VAL A 469 26.76 11.80 45.73
C VAL A 469 26.66 13.32 45.81
N ALA A 470 25.62 13.84 46.46
CA ALA A 470 25.37 15.27 46.60
C ALA A 470 26.03 15.90 47.84
N GLU A 471 26.74 15.14 48.68
CA GLU A 471 27.13 15.53 50.05
C GLU A 471 27.79 16.91 50.11
N LYS A 472 28.77 17.16 49.24
CA LYS A 472 29.52 18.42 49.17
C LYS A 472 28.68 19.65 48.79
N PHE A 473 27.45 19.43 48.30
CA PHE A 473 26.55 20.46 47.81
C PHE A 473 25.33 20.66 48.70
N LEU A 474 25.14 19.82 49.73
CA LEU A 474 24.05 19.91 50.70
C LEU A 474 24.47 20.78 51.90
N THR A 475 24.86 22.03 51.63
CA THR A 475 25.42 22.96 52.64
C THR A 475 24.37 23.67 53.50
N GLY A 476 23.08 23.44 53.25
CA GLY A 476 21.96 24.06 53.96
C GLY A 476 20.82 23.07 54.19
N GLU A 477 19.79 23.50 54.92
CA GLU A 477 18.62 22.65 55.22
C GLU A 477 17.88 22.26 53.94
N ILE A 478 17.60 20.96 53.78
CA ILE A 478 16.79 20.45 52.66
C ILE A 478 15.33 20.81 52.93
N ILE A 479 14.81 21.78 52.18
CA ILE A 479 13.42 22.23 52.27
C ILE A 479 12.49 21.22 51.59
N LYS A 480 12.95 20.61 50.51
CA LYS A 480 12.13 19.70 49.70
C LYS A 480 12.99 18.76 48.85
N THR A 481 12.60 17.50 48.82
CA THR A 481 13.14 16.52 47.87
C THR A 481 12.13 16.29 46.76
N ILE A 482 12.52 16.59 45.52
CA ILE A 482 11.75 16.28 44.32
C ILE A 482 12.27 14.96 43.78
N PHE A 483 11.44 13.93 43.79
CA PHE A 483 11.77 12.62 43.25
C PHE A 483 10.85 12.30 42.09
N VAL A 484 11.45 11.98 40.94
CA VAL A 484 10.74 11.46 39.77
C VAL A 484 11.19 10.01 39.59
N PRO A 485 10.31 9.02 39.87
CA PRO A 485 10.65 7.60 39.78
C PRO A 485 11.33 7.25 38.46
N GLY A 486 12.47 6.54 38.57
CA GLY A 486 13.29 6.08 37.44
C GLY A 486 13.95 7.17 36.58
N LYS A 487 13.95 8.44 37.03
CA LYS A 487 14.56 9.54 36.25
C LYS A 487 15.54 10.38 37.06
N LEU A 488 15.07 11.03 38.13
CA LEU A 488 15.91 11.97 38.87
C LEU A 488 15.47 12.15 40.32
N ILE A 489 16.41 12.65 41.10
CA ILE A 489 16.19 13.21 42.44
C ILE A 489 16.87 14.58 42.54
N ASN A 490 16.13 15.57 43.04
CA ASN A 490 16.59 16.94 43.22
C ASN A 490 16.35 17.40 44.66
N PHE A 491 17.42 17.80 45.34
CA PHE A 491 17.35 18.39 46.67
C PHE A 491 17.25 19.91 46.57
N LEU A 492 16.15 20.48 47.05
CA LEU A 492 16.03 21.93 47.24
C LEU A 492 16.57 22.29 48.62
N ILE A 493 17.66 23.06 48.65
CA ILE A 493 18.29 23.55 49.88
C ILE A 493 18.01 25.02 50.07
N LYS A 494 17.83 25.43 51.33
CA LYS A 494 17.78 26.86 51.71
C LYS A 494 19.18 27.43 51.55
N GLY A 495 19.29 28.49 50.75
CA GLY A 495 20.57 29.18 50.47
C GLY A 495 21.17 29.82 51.71
#